data_AF-A0A970D9I4-F1
#
_entry.id   AF-A0A970D9I4-F1
#
_cell.length_a   1.000
_cell.length_b   1.000
_cell.length_c   1.000
_cell.angle_alpha   90.00
_cell.angle_beta   90.00
_cell.angle_gamma   90.00
#
_symmetry.space_group_name_H-M   'P 1'
#
loop_
_entity.id
_entity.type
_entity.pdbx_description
1 polymer ?
#
loop_
_entity_poly.entity_id
_entity_poly.type
_entity_poly.pdbx_seq_one_letter_code
_entity_poly.pdbx_strand_id
1 'polypeptide(L)'
;MKNKILVETVYHVRTILGDRLEQISVERAVFGLFFSGVKLSDGHGGLCFTPIKSIPQAVCCPSSAKAMPLSGKLSGRSVQSYLQDIFSDNILKKTLGIATLNALSASCWELMPNKPYTLELGMDAFDNIVIEPEKKTVVVGALIPMIRRLIAAKAQFHILELDPATLKPNEMQYYAAPDRAQELVPQADLLVITGTTMINDTLPELLSLAKPGVQIVITGPTVSMLPDAFWKRGVTSLGGIIVTKPDELLDIISEGGSGYHFFGKSAEMFVINRPNIK
;
A
#
# COMPACT_ATOMS: atom_id res chain seq x y z
N MET A 1 7.46 -13.22 -11.90
CA MET A 1 7.91 -12.04 -12.67
C MET A 1 8.03 -10.86 -11.70
N LYS A 2 9.09 -10.04 -11.73
CA LYS A 2 9.23 -8.93 -10.77
C LYS A 2 8.14 -7.88 -10.99
N ASN A 3 7.54 -7.37 -9.92
CA ASN A 3 6.54 -6.30 -9.98
C ASN A 3 7.18 -5.01 -10.51
N LYS A 4 6.81 -4.66 -11.76
CA LYS A 4 7.41 -3.52 -12.49
C LYS A 4 7.16 -2.18 -11.80
N ILE A 5 6.07 -2.03 -11.05
CA ILE A 5 5.79 -0.80 -10.29
C ILE A 5 6.86 -0.62 -9.23
N LEU A 6 7.13 -1.67 -8.43
CA LEU A 6 8.19 -1.63 -7.41
C LEU A 6 9.57 -1.37 -8.02
N VAL A 7 9.89 -1.99 -9.16
CA VAL A 7 11.17 -1.77 -9.86
C VAL A 7 11.33 -0.30 -10.27
N GLU A 8 10.31 0.27 -10.92
CA GLU A 8 10.34 1.67 -11.37
C GLU A 8 10.35 2.65 -10.21
N THR A 9 9.57 2.43 -9.15
CA THR A 9 9.55 3.29 -7.97
C THR A 9 10.90 3.27 -7.24
N VAL A 10 11.54 2.09 -7.09
CA VAL A 10 12.91 1.99 -6.53
C VAL A 10 13.91 2.77 -7.38
N TYR A 11 13.79 2.70 -8.71
CA TYR A 11 14.64 3.47 -9.62
C TYR A 11 14.45 4.98 -9.45
N HIS A 12 13.20 5.45 -9.35
CA HIS A 12 12.91 6.88 -9.12
C HIS A 12 13.48 7.38 -7.78
N VAL A 13 13.28 6.63 -6.70
CA VAL A 13 13.83 6.95 -5.38
C VAL A 13 15.36 7.03 -5.42
N ARG A 14 16.04 6.06 -6.06
CA ARG A 14 17.49 6.08 -6.25
C ARG A 14 17.96 7.31 -7.03
N THR A 15 17.21 7.69 -8.06
CA THR A 15 17.54 8.84 -8.90
C THR A 15 17.42 10.16 -8.13
N ILE A 16 16.36 10.31 -7.32
CA ILE A 16 16.12 11.54 -6.55
C ILE A 16 17.09 11.68 -5.38
N LEU A 17 17.37 10.60 -4.66
CA LEU A 17 18.24 10.64 -3.49
C LEU A 17 19.73 10.61 -3.85
N GLY A 18 20.10 10.03 -4.99
CA GLY A 18 21.51 9.89 -5.41
C GLY A 18 22.38 9.30 -4.31
N ASP A 19 23.55 9.91 -4.09
CA ASP A 19 24.53 9.49 -3.09
C ASP A 19 24.01 9.57 -1.65
N ARG A 20 22.98 10.39 -1.37
CA ARG A 20 22.36 10.47 -0.03
C ARG A 20 21.82 9.11 0.40
N LEU A 21 21.36 8.29 -0.55
CA LEU A 21 20.85 6.96 -0.24
C LEU A 21 21.89 6.09 0.49
N GLU A 22 23.18 6.26 0.20
CA GLU A 22 24.30 5.52 0.83
C GLU A 22 24.48 5.84 2.31
N GLN A 23 23.96 6.98 2.75
CA GLN A 23 24.09 7.47 4.11
C GLN A 23 22.87 7.12 4.98
N ILE A 24 21.81 6.56 4.39
CA ILE A 24 20.56 6.25 5.10
C ILE A 24 20.55 4.77 5.51
N SER A 25 20.23 4.54 6.77
CA SER A 25 20.01 3.21 7.34
C SER A 25 18.62 3.13 7.96
N VAL A 26 18.14 1.92 8.22
CA VAL A 26 16.94 1.70 9.02
C VAL A 26 17.33 1.72 10.49
N GLU A 27 16.96 2.78 11.21
CA GLU A 27 17.23 2.95 12.64
C GLU A 27 16.40 1.97 13.47
N ARG A 28 15.11 1.83 13.11
CA ARG A 28 14.17 0.95 13.80
C ARG A 28 13.24 0.28 12.79
N ALA A 29 12.92 -0.99 13.02
CA ALA A 29 11.90 -1.72 12.28
C ALA A 29 11.07 -2.58 13.22
N VAL A 30 9.77 -2.65 12.98
CA VAL A 30 8.83 -3.44 13.79
C VAL A 30 7.89 -4.25 12.90
N PHE A 31 7.52 -5.43 13.39
CA PHE A 31 6.39 -6.20 12.87
C PHE A 31 5.27 -6.15 13.90
N GLY A 32 4.17 -5.48 13.57
CA GLY A 32 2.91 -5.57 14.32
C GLY A 32 1.92 -6.51 13.64
N LEU A 33 0.76 -6.70 14.27
CA LEU A 33 -0.28 -7.61 13.78
C LEU A 33 -0.93 -7.13 12.48
N PHE A 34 -1.14 -5.82 12.34
CA PHE A 34 -1.80 -5.22 11.18
C PHE A 34 -0.82 -4.52 10.24
N PHE A 35 0.22 -3.90 10.80
CA PHE A 35 1.20 -3.14 10.05
C PHE A 35 2.61 -3.47 10.51
N SER A 36 3.55 -3.41 9.57
CA SER A 36 4.98 -3.33 9.82
C SER A 36 5.44 -1.92 9.50
N GLY A 37 6.38 -1.43 10.28
CA GLY A 37 6.88 -0.08 10.11
C GLY A 37 8.39 -0.01 10.21
N VAL A 38 8.95 1.05 9.62
CA VAL A 38 10.35 1.43 9.76
C VAL A 38 10.48 2.90 10.09
N LYS A 39 11.58 3.23 10.78
CA LYS A 39 12.13 4.58 10.91
C LYS A 39 13.51 4.56 10.29
N LEU A 40 13.76 5.51 9.40
CA LEU A 40 15.05 5.73 8.77
C LEU A 40 15.91 6.66 9.62
N SER A 41 17.23 6.58 9.45
CA SER A 41 18.19 7.46 10.15
C SER A 41 18.12 8.92 9.73
N ASP A 42 17.38 9.25 8.66
CA ASP A 42 17.06 10.62 8.26
C ASP A 42 15.77 11.15 8.91
N GLY A 43 15.19 10.40 9.84
CA GLY A 43 13.99 10.76 10.60
C GLY A 43 12.68 10.35 9.96
N HIS A 44 12.66 9.87 8.71
CA HIS A 44 11.41 9.52 8.04
C HIS A 44 10.89 8.14 8.46
N GLY A 45 9.56 8.00 8.52
CA GLY A 45 8.88 6.75 8.81
C GLY A 45 8.10 6.22 7.63
N GLY A 46 7.89 4.91 7.58
CA GLY A 46 7.09 4.27 6.53
C GLY A 46 6.43 2.99 6.99
N LEU A 47 5.28 2.69 6.38
CA LEU A 47 4.41 1.56 6.76
C LEU A 47 4.16 0.61 5.61
N CYS A 48 3.85 -0.63 5.95
CA CYS A 48 3.32 -1.64 5.06
C CYS A 48 2.37 -2.54 5.84
N PHE A 49 1.29 -3.00 5.24
CA PHE A 49 0.40 -3.97 5.90
C PHE A 49 1.16 -5.28 6.21
N THR A 50 0.95 -5.86 7.39
CA THR A 50 1.55 -7.16 7.75
C THR A 50 0.70 -8.30 7.19
N PRO A 51 1.21 -9.12 6.26
CA PRO A 51 0.44 -10.21 5.66
C PRO A 51 0.44 -11.45 6.59
N ILE A 52 -0.18 -11.36 7.76
CA ILE A 52 -0.15 -12.41 8.80
C ILE A 52 -0.63 -13.78 8.29
N LYS A 53 -1.56 -13.82 7.34
CA LYS A 53 -2.10 -15.06 6.74
C LYS A 53 -1.14 -15.72 5.77
N SER A 54 -0.14 -14.98 5.29
CA SER A 54 0.93 -15.47 4.43
C SER A 54 2.15 -15.94 5.23
N ILE A 55 2.15 -15.75 6.55
CA ILE A 55 3.18 -16.30 7.43
C ILE A 55 2.87 -17.79 7.59
N PRO A 56 3.79 -18.70 7.18
CA PRO A 56 3.61 -20.14 7.41
C PRO A 56 3.31 -20.37 8.88
N GLN A 57 2.32 -21.22 9.18
CA GLN A 57 1.77 -21.47 10.53
C GLN A 57 2.81 -21.16 11.62
N ALA A 58 2.55 -20.18 12.48
CA ALA A 58 3.47 -19.69 13.51
C ALA A 58 3.67 -20.73 14.64
N VAL A 59 4.08 -21.94 14.28
CA VAL A 59 4.44 -23.03 15.16
C VAL A 59 5.92 -22.90 15.54
N CYS A 60 6.26 -23.35 16.75
CA CYS A 60 7.64 -23.45 17.23
C CYS A 60 8.38 -24.58 16.49
N CYS A 61 8.48 -24.48 15.18
CA CYS A 61 9.22 -25.39 14.32
C CYS A 61 10.23 -24.59 13.48
N PRO A 62 11.32 -25.23 13.00
CA PRO A 62 12.39 -24.55 12.28
C PRO A 62 11.92 -23.78 11.03
N SER A 63 10.81 -24.23 10.41
CA SER A 63 10.21 -23.62 9.22
C SER A 63 9.67 -22.20 9.48
N SER A 64 8.99 -21.98 10.60
CA SER A 64 8.42 -20.68 10.98
C SER A 64 9.51 -19.69 11.41
N ALA A 65 10.52 -20.18 12.13
CA ALA A 65 11.70 -19.38 12.48
C ALA A 65 12.50 -18.96 11.23
N LYS A 66 12.59 -19.82 10.21
CA LYS A 66 13.22 -19.52 8.92
C LYS A 66 12.43 -18.50 8.09
N ALA A 67 11.12 -18.40 8.29
CA ALA A 67 10.28 -17.38 7.67
C ALA A 67 10.49 -16.00 8.31
N MET A 68 10.90 -15.94 9.58
CA MET A 68 11.27 -14.67 10.21
C MET A 68 12.53 -14.12 9.54
N PRO A 69 12.54 -12.83 9.15
CA PRO A 69 13.57 -12.33 8.27
C PRO A 69 14.95 -12.31 8.94
N LEU A 70 15.17 -11.36 9.84
CA LEU A 70 16.46 -11.08 10.46
C LEU A 70 16.25 -10.62 11.90
N SER A 71 15.56 -11.44 12.70
CA SER A 71 15.25 -11.13 14.10
C SER A 71 16.51 -10.71 14.87
N GLY A 72 16.44 -9.58 15.58
CA GLY A 72 17.59 -8.98 16.28
C GLY A 72 18.61 -8.28 15.38
N LYS A 73 18.41 -8.26 14.06
CA LYS A 73 19.35 -7.68 13.06
C LYS A 73 18.62 -6.80 12.03
N LEU A 74 17.42 -6.32 12.35
CA LEU A 74 16.67 -5.43 11.46
C LEU A 74 17.26 -4.00 11.48
N SER A 75 17.48 -3.46 12.67
CA SER A 75 18.09 -2.14 12.88
C SER A 75 19.55 -2.09 12.40
N GLY A 76 19.96 -0.92 11.92
CA GLY A 76 21.33 -0.62 11.48
C GLY A 76 21.68 -1.11 10.07
N ARG A 77 20.77 -1.82 9.39
CA ARG A 77 20.99 -2.22 7.99
C ARG A 77 20.78 -1.02 7.05
N SER A 78 21.51 -1.00 5.95
CA SER A 78 21.36 0.01 4.90
C SER A 78 20.00 -0.07 4.22
N VAL A 79 19.45 1.08 3.81
CA VAL A 79 18.17 1.10 3.08
C VAL A 79 18.25 0.35 1.75
N GLN A 80 19.43 0.30 1.12
CA GLN A 80 19.69 -0.46 -0.11
C GLN A 80 19.40 -1.95 0.08
N SER A 81 19.77 -2.50 1.25
CA SER A 81 19.51 -3.90 1.57
C SER A 81 18.01 -4.15 1.68
N TYR A 82 17.26 -3.24 2.30
CA TYR A 82 15.80 -3.29 2.36
C TYR A 82 15.13 -3.11 1.00
N LEU A 83 15.65 -2.23 0.14
CA LEU A 83 15.16 -2.07 -1.23
C LEU A 83 15.42 -3.32 -2.10
N GLN A 84 16.49 -4.08 -1.83
CA GLN A 84 16.70 -5.39 -2.46
C GLN A 84 15.72 -6.44 -1.93
N ASP A 85 15.46 -6.41 -0.61
CA ASP A 85 14.52 -7.32 0.08
C ASP A 85 13.08 -7.23 -0.47
N ILE A 86 12.70 -6.13 -1.12
CA ILE A 86 11.42 -5.98 -1.86
C ILE A 86 11.20 -7.13 -2.87
N PHE A 87 12.27 -7.64 -3.47
CA PHE A 87 12.21 -8.68 -4.48
C PHE A 87 12.54 -10.08 -3.94
N SER A 88 12.57 -10.23 -2.61
CA SER A 88 12.76 -11.53 -1.96
C SER A 88 11.47 -12.36 -1.99
N ASP A 89 11.61 -13.68 -2.10
CA ASP A 89 10.49 -14.61 -1.93
C ASP A 89 9.95 -14.63 -0.48
N ASN A 90 10.71 -14.08 0.47
CA ASN A 90 10.23 -13.93 1.85
C ASN A 90 9.31 -12.72 1.95
N ILE A 91 8.03 -12.98 2.19
CA ILE A 91 6.99 -11.95 2.25
C ILE A 91 7.22 -10.90 3.34
N LEU A 92 7.84 -11.26 4.47
CA LEU A 92 8.14 -10.35 5.57
C LEU A 92 9.32 -9.42 5.23
N LYS A 93 10.34 -9.94 4.54
CA LYS A 93 11.41 -9.12 3.96
C LYS A 93 10.84 -8.11 2.97
N LYS A 94 9.99 -8.57 2.05
CA LYS A 94 9.30 -7.70 1.11
C LYS A 94 8.45 -6.63 1.81
N THR A 95 7.74 -7.00 2.86
CA THR A 95 6.90 -6.09 3.67
C THR A 95 7.73 -4.93 4.22
N LEU A 96 8.86 -5.20 4.89
CA LEU A 96 9.74 -4.14 5.39
C LEU A 96 10.46 -3.38 4.27
N GLY A 97 10.76 -4.04 3.15
CA GLY A 97 11.29 -3.38 1.97
C GLY A 97 10.33 -2.33 1.41
N ILE A 98 9.03 -2.66 1.32
CA ILE A 98 7.98 -1.71 0.91
C ILE A 98 7.80 -0.60 1.95
N ALA A 99 7.81 -0.92 3.24
CA ALA A 99 7.77 0.10 4.30
C ALA A 99 8.95 1.08 4.18
N THR A 100 10.14 0.57 3.87
CA THR A 100 11.34 1.39 3.61
C THR A 100 11.19 2.25 2.35
N LEU A 101 10.62 1.70 1.27
CA LEU A 101 10.35 2.46 0.04
C LEU A 101 9.35 3.60 0.28
N ASN A 102 8.33 3.35 1.11
CA ASN A 102 7.37 4.36 1.52
C ASN A 102 8.04 5.48 2.34
N ALA A 103 8.89 5.13 3.31
CA ALA A 103 9.65 6.11 4.09
C ALA A 103 10.58 6.96 3.20
N LEU A 104 11.32 6.33 2.29
CA LEU A 104 12.21 7.04 1.37
C LEU A 104 11.45 7.95 0.38
N SER A 105 10.21 7.60 0.05
CA SER A 105 9.36 8.46 -0.80
C SER A 105 9.00 9.75 -0.09
N ALA A 106 8.82 9.73 1.23
CA ALA A 106 8.68 10.94 2.04
C ALA A 106 9.95 11.81 1.98
N SER A 107 11.14 11.21 2.15
CA SER A 107 12.42 11.92 1.99
C SER A 107 12.57 12.52 0.59
N CYS A 108 12.08 11.83 -0.46
CA CYS A 108 12.09 12.34 -1.83
C CYS A 108 11.18 13.56 -2.00
N TRP A 109 9.99 13.58 -1.38
CA TRP A 109 9.06 14.71 -1.49
C TRP A 109 9.63 16.00 -0.89
N GLU A 110 10.47 15.92 0.13
CA GLU A 110 11.18 17.09 0.68
C GLU A 110 12.21 17.67 -0.29
N LEU A 111 12.84 16.81 -1.10
CA LEU A 111 13.81 17.21 -2.13
C LEU A 111 13.16 17.67 -3.44
N MET A 112 11.86 17.47 -3.59
CA MET A 112 11.10 17.88 -4.76
C MET A 112 10.12 19.00 -4.36
N PRO A 113 10.59 20.26 -4.17
CA PRO A 113 9.69 21.36 -3.87
C PRO A 113 8.68 21.61 -5.00
N ASN A 114 9.11 21.42 -6.26
CA ASN A 114 8.29 21.62 -7.47
C ASN A 114 7.82 20.26 -8.05
N LYS A 115 7.14 19.46 -7.24
CA LYS A 115 6.57 18.17 -7.66
C LYS A 115 5.62 18.39 -8.85
N PRO A 116 5.59 17.50 -9.86
CA PRO A 116 4.64 17.62 -10.97
C PRO A 116 3.19 17.22 -10.58
N TYR A 117 2.88 17.16 -9.28
CA TYR A 117 1.62 16.69 -8.70
C TYR A 117 1.38 17.29 -7.32
N THR A 118 0.12 17.26 -6.89
CA THR A 118 -0.30 17.72 -5.56
C THR A 118 -0.38 16.54 -4.61
N LEU A 119 0.15 16.71 -3.40
CA LEU A 119 -0.04 15.82 -2.27
C LEU A 119 -0.93 16.54 -1.26
N GLU A 120 -2.16 16.09 -1.13
CA GLU A 120 -3.19 16.71 -0.29
C GLU A 120 -3.26 15.97 1.05
N LEU A 121 -2.78 16.60 2.12
CA LEU A 121 -2.79 16.04 3.47
C LEU A 121 -4.18 16.14 4.12
N GLY A 122 -4.49 15.18 4.99
CA GLY A 122 -5.74 15.12 5.74
C GLY A 122 -6.95 14.63 4.94
N MET A 123 -6.76 14.18 3.70
CA MET A 123 -7.83 13.66 2.85
C MET A 123 -7.84 12.14 2.79
N ASP A 124 -9.03 11.54 2.80
CA ASP A 124 -9.21 10.12 2.51
C ASP A 124 -9.37 9.92 0.99
N ALA A 125 -8.80 8.83 0.47
CA ALA A 125 -8.86 8.48 -0.95
C ALA A 125 -10.30 8.41 -1.50
N PHE A 126 -11.25 8.12 -0.63
CA PHE A 126 -12.65 7.99 -0.98
C PHE A 126 -13.36 9.34 -1.04
N ASP A 127 -12.87 10.39 -0.38
CA ASP A 127 -13.57 11.67 -0.25
C ASP A 127 -13.88 12.30 -1.63
N ASN A 128 -12.98 12.12 -2.59
CA ASN A 128 -13.11 12.64 -3.96
C ASN A 128 -13.83 11.68 -4.93
N ILE A 129 -14.30 10.53 -4.44
CA ILE A 129 -15.02 9.56 -5.29
C ILE A 129 -16.50 9.91 -5.30
N VAL A 130 -17.03 10.20 -6.48
CA VAL A 130 -18.46 10.32 -6.74
C VAL A 130 -18.99 8.94 -7.12
N ILE A 131 -20.00 8.46 -6.40
CA ILE A 131 -20.65 7.17 -6.68
C ILE A 131 -21.87 7.44 -7.54
N GLU A 132 -21.83 6.89 -8.76
CA GLU A 132 -22.94 6.91 -9.72
C GLU A 132 -23.58 5.52 -9.73
N PRO A 133 -24.83 5.34 -9.26
CA PRO A 133 -25.45 4.02 -9.09
C PRO A 133 -25.52 3.18 -10.38
N GLU A 134 -25.60 3.82 -11.54
CA GLU A 134 -25.63 3.23 -12.87
C GLU A 134 -24.26 2.75 -13.37
N LYS A 135 -23.16 3.21 -12.75
CA LYS A 135 -21.80 2.83 -13.11
C LYS A 135 -21.36 1.60 -12.31
N LYS A 136 -20.63 0.71 -12.98
CA LYS A 136 -20.13 -0.53 -12.37
C LYS A 136 -18.87 -0.24 -11.56
N THR A 137 -18.89 -0.56 -10.27
CA THR A 137 -17.70 -0.48 -9.42
C THR A 137 -17.12 -1.86 -9.14
N VAL A 138 -15.80 -2.00 -9.19
CA VAL A 138 -15.10 -3.19 -8.67
C VAL A 138 -14.21 -2.75 -7.53
N VAL A 139 -14.40 -3.37 -6.37
CA VAL A 139 -13.56 -3.16 -5.18
C VAL A 139 -12.66 -4.38 -5.04
N VAL A 140 -11.35 -4.18 -5.06
CA VAL A 140 -10.36 -5.23 -4.80
C VAL A 140 -9.88 -5.08 -3.36
N GLY A 141 -10.17 -6.09 -2.54
CA GLY A 141 -9.95 -6.10 -1.11
C GLY A 141 -11.19 -5.68 -0.30
N ALA A 142 -11.23 -6.08 0.97
CA ALA A 142 -12.27 -5.72 1.94
C ALA A 142 -12.14 -4.26 2.43
N LEU A 143 -12.29 -3.30 1.51
CA LEU A 143 -12.29 -1.86 1.78
C LEU A 143 -13.64 -1.42 2.35
N ILE A 144 -13.92 -1.82 3.60
CA ILE A 144 -15.21 -1.66 4.27
C ILE A 144 -15.80 -0.24 4.18
N PRO A 145 -15.03 0.87 4.34
CA PRO A 145 -15.60 2.21 4.20
C PRO A 145 -16.18 2.49 2.81
N MET A 146 -15.50 2.05 1.74
CA MET A 146 -16.00 2.17 0.36
C MET A 146 -17.20 1.25 0.13
N ILE A 147 -17.13 -0.01 0.57
CA ILE A 147 -18.23 -0.98 0.45
C ILE A 147 -19.52 -0.42 1.09
N ARG A 148 -19.43 0.17 2.30
CA ARG A 148 -20.57 0.79 2.97
C ARG A 148 -21.18 1.93 2.16
N ARG A 149 -20.36 2.78 1.54
CA ARG A 149 -20.82 3.87 0.69
C ARG A 149 -21.54 3.35 -0.56
N LEU A 150 -21.01 2.31 -1.20
CA LEU A 150 -21.63 1.69 -2.38
C LEU A 150 -22.99 1.05 -2.04
N ILE A 151 -23.08 0.35 -0.91
CA ILE A 151 -24.35 -0.22 -0.41
C ILE A 151 -25.36 0.89 -0.13
N ALA A 152 -24.97 1.96 0.57
CA ALA A 152 -25.85 3.08 0.89
C ALA A 152 -26.37 3.79 -0.37
N ALA A 153 -25.52 3.91 -1.39
CA ALA A 153 -25.87 4.47 -2.69
C ALA A 153 -26.69 3.52 -3.59
N LYS A 154 -26.90 2.26 -3.16
CA LYS A 154 -27.51 1.19 -3.97
C LYS A 154 -26.82 1.02 -5.33
N ALA A 155 -25.50 1.18 -5.35
CA ALA A 155 -24.70 1.12 -6.56
C ALA A 155 -24.55 -0.32 -7.09
N GLN A 156 -24.23 -0.46 -8.37
CA GLN A 156 -23.83 -1.74 -8.94
C GLN A 156 -22.34 -2.01 -8.67
N PHE A 157 -22.02 -3.00 -7.85
CA PHE A 157 -20.61 -3.31 -7.56
C PHE A 157 -20.33 -4.80 -7.24
N HIS A 158 -19.05 -5.16 -7.35
CA HIS A 158 -18.51 -6.45 -6.91
C HIS A 158 -17.28 -6.25 -6.01
N ILE A 159 -17.06 -7.18 -5.09
CA ILE A 159 -15.90 -7.23 -4.19
C ILE A 159 -15.04 -8.44 -4.57
N LEU A 160 -13.84 -8.21 -5.08
CA LEU A 160 -12.81 -9.22 -5.30
C LEU A 160 -11.94 -9.33 -4.05
N GLU A 161 -12.10 -10.39 -3.26
CA GLU A 161 -11.36 -10.58 -2.01
C GLU A 161 -10.77 -11.99 -1.92
N LEU A 162 -9.54 -12.11 -1.44
CA LEU A 162 -8.83 -13.38 -1.27
C LEU A 162 -9.34 -14.15 -0.04
N ASP A 163 -9.74 -13.43 1.01
CA ASP A 163 -10.32 -14.02 2.21
C ASP A 163 -11.76 -13.52 2.47
N PRO A 164 -12.79 -14.29 2.07
CA PRO A 164 -14.19 -13.91 2.29
C PRO A 164 -14.57 -13.82 3.77
N ALA A 165 -13.80 -14.40 4.70
CA ALA A 165 -14.07 -14.26 6.14
C ALA A 165 -13.91 -12.82 6.66
N THR A 166 -13.33 -11.93 5.86
CA THR A 166 -13.23 -10.49 6.17
C THR A 166 -14.53 -9.73 5.89
N LEU A 167 -15.49 -10.34 5.17
CA LEU A 167 -16.74 -9.72 4.77
C LEU A 167 -17.90 -10.12 5.70
N LYS A 168 -18.82 -9.19 5.92
CA LYS A 168 -20.04 -9.42 6.70
C LYS A 168 -21.14 -10.08 5.85
N PRO A 169 -22.16 -10.70 6.47
CA PRO A 169 -23.26 -11.35 5.73
C PRO A 169 -23.95 -10.45 4.70
N ASN A 170 -24.14 -9.16 5.00
CA ASN A 170 -24.75 -8.19 4.08
C ASN A 170 -23.79 -7.72 2.96
N GLU A 171 -22.49 -7.98 3.07
CA GLU A 171 -21.46 -7.67 2.09
C GLU A 171 -21.18 -8.89 1.18
N MET A 172 -21.37 -10.11 1.70
CA MET A 172 -21.14 -11.38 0.99
C MET A 172 -21.96 -11.53 -0.29
N GLN A 173 -23.12 -10.87 -0.41
CA GLN A 173 -23.90 -10.88 -1.65
C GLN A 173 -23.18 -10.21 -2.84
N TYR A 174 -22.17 -9.37 -2.57
CA TYR A 174 -21.37 -8.68 -3.60
C TYR A 174 -20.01 -9.36 -3.83
N TYR A 175 -19.70 -10.41 -3.07
CA TYR A 175 -18.42 -11.12 -3.17
C TYR A 175 -18.28 -11.82 -4.53
N ALA A 176 -17.08 -11.71 -5.10
CA ALA A 176 -16.62 -12.49 -6.23
C ALA A 176 -15.24 -13.07 -5.91
N ALA A 177 -15.03 -14.32 -6.33
CA ALA A 177 -13.73 -14.96 -6.21
C ALA A 177 -12.67 -14.21 -7.05
N PRO A 178 -11.39 -14.19 -6.63
CA PRO A 178 -10.33 -13.44 -7.31
C PRO A 178 -10.11 -13.80 -8.78
N ASP A 179 -10.39 -15.05 -9.18
CA ASP A 179 -10.29 -15.54 -10.56
C ASP A 179 -11.30 -14.87 -11.52
N ARG A 180 -12.38 -14.29 -10.98
CA ARG A 180 -13.34 -13.48 -11.74
C ARG A 180 -12.83 -12.08 -12.08
N ALA A 181 -11.61 -11.70 -11.68
CA ALA A 181 -11.02 -10.42 -12.05
C ALA A 181 -11.00 -10.18 -13.57
N GLN A 182 -10.71 -11.23 -14.36
CA GLN A 182 -10.69 -11.14 -15.84
C GLN A 182 -12.07 -10.84 -16.45
N GLU A 183 -13.15 -11.20 -15.76
CA GLU A 183 -14.51 -10.94 -16.18
C GLU A 183 -14.97 -9.54 -15.72
N LEU A 184 -14.68 -9.20 -14.46
CA LEU A 184 -15.28 -8.05 -13.77
C LEU A 184 -14.49 -6.75 -13.97
N VAL A 185 -13.17 -6.78 -13.90
CA VAL A 185 -12.32 -5.58 -14.00
C VAL A 185 -12.49 -4.86 -15.35
N PRO A 186 -12.57 -5.55 -16.51
CA PRO A 186 -12.78 -4.87 -17.79
C PRO A 186 -14.12 -4.15 -17.92
N GLN A 187 -15.09 -4.44 -17.06
CA GLN A 187 -16.42 -3.82 -17.08
C GLN A 187 -16.50 -2.60 -16.15
N ALA A 188 -15.57 -2.45 -15.21
CA ALA A 188 -15.60 -1.42 -14.18
C ALA A 188 -15.48 -0.01 -14.78
N ASP A 189 -16.31 0.91 -14.29
CA ASP A 189 -16.19 2.36 -14.48
C ASP A 189 -15.37 3.01 -13.36
N LEU A 190 -15.42 2.40 -12.16
CA LEU A 190 -14.60 2.71 -11.00
C LEU A 190 -13.94 1.44 -10.48
N LEU A 191 -12.62 1.46 -10.33
CA LEU A 191 -11.82 0.39 -9.78
C LEU A 191 -11.12 0.89 -8.51
N VAL A 192 -11.50 0.36 -7.35
CA VAL A 192 -10.92 0.73 -6.04
C VAL A 192 -10.10 -0.43 -5.53
N ILE A 193 -8.79 -0.26 -5.37
CA ILE A 193 -7.84 -1.34 -5.10
C ILE A 193 -7.11 -1.11 -3.78
N THR A 194 -7.04 -2.12 -2.94
CA THR A 194 -6.19 -2.11 -1.75
C THR A 194 -4.70 -2.10 -2.11
N GLY A 195 -3.90 -1.33 -1.38
CA GLY A 195 -2.45 -1.30 -1.51
C GLY A 195 -1.76 -2.64 -1.20
N THR A 196 -2.43 -3.57 -0.51
CA THR A 196 -1.88 -4.91 -0.23
C THR A 196 -1.64 -5.74 -1.50
N THR A 197 -2.25 -5.37 -2.63
CA THR A 197 -1.95 -5.93 -3.96
C THR A 197 -0.49 -5.74 -4.39
N MET A 198 0.25 -4.80 -3.78
CA MET A 198 1.70 -4.65 -3.97
C MET A 198 2.50 -5.73 -3.24
N ILE A 199 2.00 -6.22 -2.11
CA ILE A 199 2.68 -7.22 -1.28
C ILE A 199 2.59 -8.60 -1.95
N ASN A 200 1.43 -8.95 -2.48
CA ASN A 200 1.19 -10.25 -3.14
C ASN A 200 1.40 -10.23 -4.66
N ASP A 201 1.92 -9.13 -5.23
CA ASP A 201 2.24 -8.95 -6.66
C ASP A 201 1.07 -9.06 -7.65
N THR A 202 -0.16 -8.86 -7.18
CA THR A 202 -1.37 -8.93 -8.04
C THR A 202 -1.69 -7.60 -8.73
N LEU A 203 -1.17 -6.46 -8.24
CA LEU A 203 -1.53 -5.15 -8.80
C LEU A 203 -1.25 -5.01 -10.31
N PRO A 204 -0.07 -5.37 -10.85
CA PRO A 204 0.21 -5.17 -12.27
C PRO A 204 -0.76 -5.89 -13.21
N GLU A 205 -1.21 -7.09 -12.83
CA GLU A 205 -2.19 -7.86 -13.62
C GLU A 205 -3.57 -7.19 -13.55
N LEU A 206 -4.03 -6.81 -12.35
CA LEU A 206 -5.30 -6.09 -12.18
C LEU A 206 -5.36 -4.81 -13.02
N LEU A 207 -4.29 -4.01 -13.03
CA LEU A 207 -4.22 -2.80 -13.85
C LEU A 207 -4.21 -3.11 -15.36
N SER A 208 -3.69 -4.26 -15.77
CA SER A 208 -3.67 -4.65 -17.19
C SER A 208 -5.05 -5.06 -17.74
N LEU A 209 -5.97 -5.44 -16.85
CA LEU A 209 -7.36 -5.78 -17.19
C LEU A 209 -8.27 -4.54 -17.27
N ALA A 210 -7.81 -3.41 -16.74
CA ALA A 210 -8.61 -2.19 -16.63
C ALA A 210 -8.86 -1.58 -18.02
N LYS A 211 -10.12 -1.25 -18.32
CA LYS A 211 -10.48 -0.61 -19.60
C LYS A 211 -9.92 0.82 -19.69
N PRO A 212 -9.61 1.35 -20.90
CA PRO A 212 -9.21 2.74 -21.04
C PRO A 212 -10.25 3.71 -20.45
N GLY A 213 -9.78 4.75 -19.74
CA GLY A 213 -10.64 5.79 -19.18
C GLY A 213 -11.34 5.44 -17.85
N VAL A 214 -11.17 4.23 -17.33
CA VAL A 214 -11.67 3.85 -15.99
C VAL A 214 -11.00 4.69 -14.90
N GLN A 215 -11.77 5.10 -13.89
CA GLN A 215 -11.21 5.72 -12.70
C GLN A 215 -10.59 4.64 -11.81
N ILE A 216 -9.29 4.74 -11.52
CA ILE A 216 -8.56 3.76 -10.71
C ILE A 216 -8.00 4.44 -9.47
N VAL A 217 -8.50 4.02 -8.31
CA VAL A 217 -8.04 4.51 -7.01
C VAL A 217 -7.35 3.37 -6.28
N ILE A 218 -6.11 3.57 -5.86
CA ILE A 218 -5.38 2.60 -5.04
C ILE A 218 -5.17 3.21 -3.66
N THR A 219 -5.54 2.51 -2.61
CA THR A 219 -5.54 3.07 -1.26
C THR A 219 -4.94 2.13 -0.21
N GLY A 220 -4.27 2.73 0.77
CA GLY A 220 -3.82 2.09 2.00
C GLY A 220 -2.36 2.43 2.32
N PRO A 221 -1.92 2.30 3.59
CA PRO A 221 -0.57 2.66 4.01
C PRO A 221 0.56 2.01 3.19
N THR A 222 0.30 0.82 2.64
CA THR A 222 1.22 0.07 1.77
C THR A 222 1.60 0.81 0.48
N VAL A 223 0.76 1.73 -0.03
CA VAL A 223 1.01 2.49 -1.26
C VAL A 223 1.38 3.95 -1.00
N SER A 224 2.15 4.19 0.06
CA SER A 224 2.64 5.53 0.44
C SER A 224 3.98 5.87 -0.22
N MET A 225 4.11 5.58 -1.52
CA MET A 225 5.35 5.75 -2.29
C MET A 225 5.18 6.71 -3.47
N LEU A 226 6.29 7.01 -4.16
CA LEU A 226 6.25 7.87 -5.35
C LEU A 226 5.25 7.35 -6.42
N PRO A 227 4.42 8.25 -6.99
CA PRO A 227 3.25 7.88 -7.79
C PRO A 227 3.54 7.58 -9.28
N ASP A 228 4.72 7.93 -9.78
CA ASP A 228 5.06 7.94 -11.21
C ASP A 228 4.78 6.60 -11.92
N ALA A 229 5.17 5.50 -11.29
CA ALA A 229 4.99 4.16 -11.84
C ALA A 229 3.52 3.74 -11.89
N PHE A 230 2.68 4.28 -11.01
CA PHE A 230 1.25 4.01 -10.99
C PHE A 230 0.53 4.74 -12.13
N TRP A 231 0.86 6.01 -12.37
CA TRP A 231 0.24 6.78 -13.46
C TRP A 231 0.55 6.26 -14.85
N LYS A 232 1.76 5.73 -15.06
CA LYS A 232 2.12 5.02 -16.31
C LYS A 232 1.19 3.85 -16.62
N ARG A 233 0.44 3.36 -15.62
CA ARG A 233 -0.50 2.24 -15.69
C ARG A 233 -1.95 2.66 -15.52
N GLY A 234 -2.26 3.94 -15.74
CA GLY A 234 -3.64 4.43 -15.76
C GLY A 234 -4.24 4.74 -14.38
N VAL A 235 -3.47 4.60 -13.29
CA VAL A 235 -3.96 4.96 -11.96
C VAL A 235 -4.33 6.45 -11.92
N THR A 236 -5.51 6.78 -11.41
CA THR A 236 -6.01 8.16 -11.36
C THR A 236 -5.75 8.81 -10.01
N SER A 237 -5.74 8.03 -8.92
CA SER A 237 -5.47 8.55 -7.58
C SER A 237 -4.82 7.50 -6.68
N LEU A 238 -3.92 7.96 -5.80
CA LEU A 238 -3.32 7.18 -4.72
C LEU A 238 -3.71 7.75 -3.37
N GLY A 239 -4.20 6.89 -2.49
CA GLY A 239 -4.44 7.18 -1.08
C GLY A 239 -3.40 6.51 -0.20
N GLY A 240 -2.59 7.29 0.48
CA GLY A 240 -1.53 6.78 1.37
C GLY A 240 -1.55 7.48 2.72
N ILE A 241 -0.46 7.29 3.47
CA ILE A 241 -0.21 8.02 4.72
C ILE A 241 1.20 8.56 4.77
N ILE A 242 1.38 9.71 5.41
CA ILE A 242 2.68 10.22 5.86
C ILE A 242 2.81 9.91 7.34
N VAL A 243 3.92 9.27 7.74
CA VAL A 243 4.26 9.09 9.15
C VAL A 243 4.81 10.40 9.68
N THR A 244 4.15 10.99 10.67
CA THR A 244 4.51 12.28 11.26
C THR A 244 5.32 12.14 12.55
N LYS A 245 5.16 11.02 13.27
CA LYS A 245 5.90 10.72 14.50
C LYS A 245 6.33 9.24 14.51
N PRO A 246 7.45 8.90 13.86
CA PRO A 246 7.84 7.50 13.67
C PRO A 246 8.00 6.72 14.98
N ASP A 247 8.63 7.29 16.01
CA ASP A 247 8.86 6.56 17.27
C ASP A 247 7.54 6.18 17.97
N GLU A 248 6.65 7.16 18.18
CA GLU A 248 5.31 6.95 18.76
C GLU A 248 4.50 5.93 17.94
N LEU A 249 4.56 6.06 16.62
CA LEU A 249 3.84 5.17 15.72
C LEU A 249 4.37 3.72 15.79
N LEU A 250 5.69 3.53 15.84
CA LEU A 250 6.31 2.21 15.91
C LEU A 250 6.06 1.54 17.28
N ASP A 251 5.95 2.31 18.36
CA ASP A 251 5.51 1.81 19.66
C ASP A 251 4.09 1.25 19.58
N ILE A 252 3.14 2.05 19.07
CA ILE A 252 1.74 1.63 18.87
C ILE A 252 1.65 0.35 18.02
N ILE A 253 2.42 0.27 16.93
CA ILE A 253 2.43 -0.92 16.07
C ILE A 253 2.98 -2.14 16.82
N SER A 254 4.05 -1.97 17.60
CA SER A 254 4.65 -3.06 18.38
C SER A 254 3.71 -3.61 19.46
N GLU A 255 2.76 -2.81 19.91
CA GLU A 255 1.70 -3.18 20.86
C GLU A 255 0.45 -3.78 20.18
N GLY A 256 0.51 -4.06 18.87
CA GLY A 256 -0.61 -4.62 18.11
C GLY A 256 -1.61 -3.58 17.60
N GLY A 257 -1.20 -2.31 17.57
CA GLY A 257 -2.04 -1.22 17.10
C GLY A 257 -2.38 -1.30 15.60
N SER A 258 -3.48 -0.62 15.23
CA SER A 258 -4.00 -0.55 13.87
C SER A 258 -4.20 0.92 13.47
N GLY A 259 -4.65 1.16 12.23
CA GLY A 259 -4.91 2.52 11.73
C GLY A 259 -5.81 3.35 12.64
N TYR A 260 -6.79 2.73 13.32
CA TYR A 260 -7.68 3.41 14.27
C TYR A 260 -6.94 4.04 15.47
N HIS A 261 -5.73 3.56 15.79
CA HIS A 261 -4.96 4.06 16.92
C HIS A 261 -4.04 5.23 16.56
N PHE A 262 -3.51 5.26 15.32
CA PHE A 262 -2.46 6.20 14.90
C PHE A 262 -2.84 7.21 13.81
N PHE A 263 -3.90 6.97 13.02
CA PHE A 263 -4.35 7.95 12.02
C PHE A 263 -4.82 9.25 12.69
N GLY A 264 -4.40 10.39 12.14
CA GLY A 264 -4.65 11.74 12.69
C GLY A 264 -3.84 12.07 13.95
N LYS A 265 -2.89 11.20 14.34
CA LYS A 265 -2.02 11.42 15.52
C LYS A 265 -0.54 11.35 15.16
N SER A 266 -0.10 10.16 14.76
CA SER A 266 1.30 9.86 14.42
C SER A 266 1.48 9.43 12.96
N ALA A 267 0.37 9.35 12.21
CA ALA A 267 0.35 9.40 10.75
C ALA A 267 -0.86 10.20 10.24
N GLU A 268 -0.68 10.89 9.11
CA GLU A 268 -1.74 11.63 8.42
C GLU A 268 -2.04 10.98 7.07
N MET A 269 -3.32 10.90 6.70
CA MET A 269 -3.73 10.43 5.38
C MET A 269 -3.39 11.46 4.32
N PHE A 270 -3.12 11.00 3.11
CA PHE A 270 -2.98 11.87 1.97
C PHE A 270 -3.63 11.29 0.72
N VAL A 271 -3.95 12.18 -0.21
CA VAL A 271 -4.30 11.84 -1.58
C VAL A 271 -3.32 12.47 -2.56
N ILE A 272 -2.88 11.69 -3.55
CA ILE A 272 -2.15 12.18 -4.72
C ILE A 272 -2.98 11.87 -5.96
N ASN A 273 -3.45 12.92 -6.61
CA ASN A 273 -4.19 12.80 -7.86
C ASN A 273 -3.23 12.83 -9.05
N ARG A 274 -3.54 12.05 -10.09
CA ARG A 274 -2.82 12.12 -11.36
C ARG A 274 -2.95 13.54 -11.91
N PRO A 275 -1.84 14.19 -12.32
CA PRO A 275 -1.90 15.50 -12.94
C PRO A 275 -2.78 15.43 -14.18
N ASN A 276 -3.67 16.41 -14.35
CA ASN A 276 -4.34 16.62 -15.63
C ASN A 276 -3.25 16.96 -16.66
N ILE A 277 -2.92 15.99 -17.53
CA ILE A 277 -2.08 16.27 -18.69
C ILE A 277 -2.93 17.16 -19.60
N LYS A 278 -2.71 18.46 -19.54
CA LYS A 278 -3.24 19.41 -20.52
C LYS A 278 -2.62 19.17 -21.88
#